data_AF-A0A941BGZ1-F1
#
_entry.id   AF-A0A941BGZ1-F1
#
_cell.length_a   1.000
_cell.length_b   1.000
_cell.length_c   1.000
_cell.angle_alpha   90.00
_cell.angle_beta   90.00
_cell.angle_gamma   90.00
#
_symmetry.space_group_name_H-M   'P 1'
#
loop_
_entity.id
_entity.type
_entity.pdbx_description
1 polymer ?
#
loop_
_entity_poly.entity_id
_entity_poly.type
_entity_poly.pdbx_seq_one_letter_code
_entity_poly.pdbx_strand_id
1 'polypeptide(L)'
;MTEKHWLDYLAALGSIATPILVLALTAIGWKLRRRVERQLELEDKLREDRITIYNHILEPFIILLMTDAAWQHDKQNRARDKSDIALGKMLSLEYRKIAFKLSLVGSDAVVLAYNDLFQHFYSQGEAPNASEENLKIMMGLLGRFLLEIRRSMGNEATQLNQWQMLEWFITDARKWRNT
;
A
#
# COMPACT_ATOMS: atom_id res chain seq x y z
N MET A 1 30.29 -41.63 -53.65
CA MET A 1 30.90 -41.76 -52.30
C MET A 1 30.98 -40.44 -51.54
N THR A 2 30.68 -39.30 -52.15
CA THR A 2 30.74 -37.96 -51.54
C THR A 2 29.50 -37.59 -50.69
N GLU A 3 28.34 -38.18 -50.94
CA GLU A 3 27.09 -37.88 -50.22
C GLU A 3 27.03 -38.41 -48.77
N LYS A 4 27.84 -39.42 -48.40
CA LYS A 4 27.83 -39.94 -47.03
C LYS A 4 28.54 -39.00 -46.04
N HIS A 5 29.62 -38.36 -46.48
CA HIS A 5 30.44 -37.53 -45.58
C HIS A 5 29.76 -36.23 -45.13
N TRP A 6 28.95 -35.56 -45.97
CA TRP A 6 28.31 -34.29 -45.56
C TRP A 6 27.24 -34.50 -44.48
N LEU A 7 26.49 -35.61 -44.56
CA LEU A 7 25.53 -36.02 -43.53
C LEU A 7 26.23 -36.33 -42.21
N ASP A 8 27.39 -37.01 -42.27
CA ASP A 8 28.19 -37.31 -41.08
C ASP A 8 28.75 -36.03 -40.43
N TYR A 9 29.20 -35.05 -41.22
CA TYR A 9 29.62 -33.73 -40.70
C TYR A 9 28.47 -32.95 -40.07
N LEU A 10 27.27 -32.99 -40.66
CA LEU A 10 26.07 -32.36 -40.10
C LEU A 10 25.62 -33.03 -38.81
N ALA A 11 25.64 -34.36 -38.76
CA ALA A 11 25.32 -35.11 -37.55
C ALA A 11 26.34 -34.82 -36.43
N ALA A 12 27.64 -34.78 -36.77
CA ALA A 12 28.70 -34.42 -35.83
C ALA A 12 28.54 -32.98 -35.32
N LEU A 13 28.28 -32.01 -36.20
CA LEU A 13 28.01 -30.62 -35.85
C LEU A 13 26.77 -30.50 -34.95
N GLY A 14 25.68 -31.21 -35.27
CA GLY A 14 24.48 -31.27 -34.44
C GLY A 14 24.75 -31.84 -33.04
N SER A 15 25.52 -32.92 -32.95
CA SER A 15 25.84 -33.57 -31.67
C SER A 15 26.66 -32.69 -30.70
N ILE A 16 27.43 -31.74 -31.24
CA ILE A 16 28.21 -30.77 -30.45
C ILE A 16 27.42 -29.48 -30.22
N ALA A 17 26.71 -28.99 -31.25
CA ALA A 17 25.96 -27.74 -31.18
C ALA A 17 24.76 -27.83 -30.25
N THR A 18 24.04 -28.97 -30.21
CA THR A 18 22.83 -29.11 -29.38
C THR A 18 23.15 -28.99 -27.88
N PRO A 19 24.12 -29.71 -27.29
CA PRO A 19 24.49 -29.52 -25.88
C PRO A 19 24.95 -28.09 -25.55
N ILE A 20 25.73 -27.46 -26.44
CA ILE A 20 26.19 -26.08 -26.27
C ILE A 20 25.01 -25.11 -26.25
N LEU A 21 24.06 -25.28 -27.18
CA LEU A 21 22.87 -24.44 -27.28
C LEU A 21 21.96 -24.64 -26.06
N VAL A 22 21.77 -25.87 -25.59
CA VAL A 22 21.03 -26.16 -24.35
C VAL A 22 21.70 -25.51 -23.14
N LEU A 23 23.02 -25.60 -23.01
CA LEU A 23 23.76 -24.91 -21.94
C LEU A 23 23.61 -23.40 -22.02
N ALA A 24 23.71 -22.82 -23.21
CA ALA A 24 23.53 -21.39 -23.44
C ALA A 24 22.10 -20.93 -23.06
N LEU A 25 21.07 -21.63 -23.53
CA LEU A 25 19.68 -21.35 -23.19
C LEU A 25 19.41 -21.50 -21.69
N THR A 26 19.98 -22.52 -21.06
CA THR A 26 19.85 -22.73 -19.61
C THR A 26 20.50 -21.59 -18.82
N ALA A 27 21.70 -21.16 -19.21
CA ALA A 27 22.40 -20.03 -18.58
C ALA A 27 21.61 -18.72 -18.74
N ILE A 28 21.04 -18.46 -19.92
CA ILE A 28 20.18 -17.29 -20.17
C ILE A 28 18.92 -17.36 -19.32
N GLY A 29 18.23 -18.51 -19.32
CA GLY A 29 17.03 -18.74 -18.54
C GLY A 29 17.27 -18.54 -17.04
N TRP A 30 18.39 -19.06 -16.51
CA TRP A 30 18.76 -18.87 -15.11
C TRP A 30 19.04 -17.40 -14.76
N LYS A 31 19.70 -16.66 -15.64
CA LYS A 31 19.95 -15.21 -15.44
C LYS A 31 18.67 -14.40 -15.41
N LEU A 32 17.70 -14.71 -16.28
CA LEU A 32 16.38 -14.06 -16.30
C LEU A 32 15.59 -14.39 -15.04
N ARG A 33 15.52 -15.68 -14.69
CA ARG A 33 14.85 -16.16 -13.48
C ARG A 33 15.39 -15.48 -12.23
N ARG A 34 16.72 -15.39 -12.08
CA ARG A 34 17.36 -14.75 -10.92
C ARG A 34 17.06 -13.25 -10.81
N ARG A 35 16.84 -12.55 -11.93
CA ARG A 35 16.41 -11.14 -11.91
C ARG A 35 14.99 -11.00 -11.41
N VAL A 36 14.08 -11.85 -11.90
CA VAL A 36 12.67 -11.87 -11.47
C VAL A 36 12.56 -12.24 -10.00
N GLU A 37 13.23 -13.30 -9.56
CA GLU A 37 13.24 -13.73 -8.14
C GLU A 37 13.77 -12.62 -7.22
N ARG A 38 14.86 -11.94 -7.62
CA ARG A 38 15.39 -10.81 -6.85
C ARG A 38 14.41 -9.63 -6.79
N GLN A 39 13.67 -9.35 -7.86
CA GLN A 39 12.65 -8.31 -7.86
C GLN A 39 11.50 -8.67 -6.92
N LEU A 40 10.99 -9.90 -7.00
CA LEU A 40 9.94 -10.40 -6.11
C LEU A 40 10.38 -10.37 -4.63
N GLU A 41 11.61 -10.79 -4.32
CA GLU A 41 12.13 -10.75 -2.95
C GLU A 41 12.22 -9.31 -2.41
N LEU A 42 12.63 -8.35 -3.25
CA LEU A 42 12.65 -6.94 -2.87
C LEU A 42 11.23 -6.39 -2.68
N GLU A 43 10.29 -6.76 -3.55
CA GLU A 43 8.89 -6.38 -3.42
C GLU A 43 8.27 -6.94 -2.14
N ASP A 44 8.54 -8.19 -1.79
CA ASP A 44 8.05 -8.83 -0.56
C ASP A 44 8.61 -8.14 0.69
N LYS A 45 9.91 -7.84 0.72
CA LYS A 45 10.53 -7.09 1.83
C LYS A 45 9.92 -5.69 1.97
N LEU A 46 9.78 -4.97 0.85
CA LEU A 46 9.15 -3.65 0.86
C LEU A 46 7.67 -3.72 1.26
N ARG A 47 6.97 -4.81 0.90
CA ARG A 47 5.57 -5.01 1.27
C ARG A 47 5.42 -5.17 2.79
N GLU A 48 6.28 -5.93 3.43
CA GLU A 48 6.27 -6.09 4.90
C GLU A 48 6.51 -4.75 5.61
N ASP A 49 7.50 -3.99 5.14
CA ASP A 49 7.79 -2.64 5.64
C ASP A 49 6.58 -1.70 5.45
N ARG A 50 5.95 -1.75 4.27
CA ARG A 50 4.74 -0.96 3.96
C ARG A 50 3.59 -1.31 4.89
N ILE A 51 3.30 -2.58 5.15
CA ILE A 51 2.23 -3.01 6.08
C ILE A 51 2.46 -2.40 7.46
N THR A 52 3.69 -2.48 7.97
CA THR A 52 4.05 -1.95 9.28
C THR A 52 3.82 -0.44 9.35
N ILE A 53 4.29 0.28 8.33
CA ILE A 53 4.11 1.73 8.22
C ILE A 53 2.63 2.10 8.12
N TYR A 54 1.86 1.41 7.28
CA TYR A 54 0.42 1.67 7.13
C TYR A 54 -0.33 1.45 8.43
N ASN A 55 -0.04 0.37 9.17
CA ASN A 55 -0.67 0.12 10.46
C ASN A 55 -0.38 1.25 11.46
N HIS A 56 0.86 1.75 11.51
CA HIS A 56 1.23 2.84 12.42
C HIS A 56 0.63 4.19 11.99
N ILE A 57 0.55 4.47 10.69
CA ILE A 57 -0.12 5.67 10.17
C ILE A 57 -1.62 5.65 10.42
N LEU A 58 -2.26 4.49 10.29
CA LEU A 58 -3.70 4.37 10.44
C LEU A 58 -4.16 4.34 11.90
N GLU A 59 -3.28 3.98 12.85
CA GLU A 59 -3.62 3.84 14.27
C GLU A 59 -4.40 5.04 14.84
N PRO A 60 -3.96 6.31 14.66
CA PRO A 60 -4.68 7.43 15.25
C PRO A 60 -6.06 7.65 14.62
N PHE A 61 -6.23 7.35 13.32
CA PHE A 61 -7.54 7.40 12.67
C PHE A 61 -8.48 6.30 13.18
N ILE A 62 -7.93 5.11 13.44
CA ILE A 62 -8.68 4.00 14.05
C ILE A 62 -9.18 4.40 15.44
N ILE A 63 -8.36 5.09 16.23
CA ILE A 63 -8.77 5.57 17.57
C ILE A 63 -9.85 6.65 17.45
N LEU A 64 -9.69 7.65 16.57
CA LEU A 64 -10.66 8.75 16.42
C LEU A 64 -12.04 8.25 16.01
N LEU A 65 -12.09 7.31 15.08
CA LEU A 65 -13.33 6.82 14.48
C LEU A 65 -13.96 5.66 15.27
N MET A 66 -13.28 5.15 16.30
CA MET A 66 -13.88 4.21 17.24
C MET A 66 -15.04 4.85 18.00
N THR A 67 -16.12 4.09 18.23
CA THR A 67 -17.22 4.56 19.07
C THR A 67 -16.78 4.74 20.53
N ASP A 68 -17.36 5.71 21.24
CA ASP A 68 -17.03 5.94 22.66
C ASP A 68 -17.35 4.71 23.51
N ALA A 69 -18.43 4.00 23.18
CA ALA A 69 -18.80 2.76 23.85
C ALA A 69 -17.70 1.69 23.74
N ALA A 70 -17.11 1.51 22.54
CA ALA A 70 -16.02 0.56 22.34
C ALA A 70 -14.72 1.01 23.05
N TRP A 71 -14.41 2.31 23.00
CA TRP A 71 -13.23 2.87 23.68
C TRP A 71 -13.29 2.68 25.20
N GLN A 72 -14.43 2.98 25.82
CA GLN A 72 -14.65 2.91 27.27
C GLN A 72 -14.78 1.45 27.79
N HIS A 73 -15.02 0.49 26.91
CA HIS A 73 -15.09 -0.93 27.30
C HIS A 73 -13.72 -1.45 27.78
N ASP A 74 -12.62 -0.95 27.20
CA ASP A 74 -11.27 -1.29 27.62
C ASP A 74 -10.91 -0.64 28.95
N LYS A 75 -10.52 -1.46 29.93
CA LYS A 75 -10.14 -1.02 31.28
C LYS A 75 -8.99 -0.01 31.25
N GLN A 76 -8.10 -0.06 30.26
CA GLN A 76 -6.96 0.85 30.13
C GLN A 76 -7.36 2.26 29.65
N ASN A 77 -8.54 2.40 29.07
CA ASN A 77 -8.99 3.62 28.38
C ASN A 77 -10.10 4.37 29.12
N ARG A 78 -10.67 3.79 30.19
CA ARG A 78 -11.85 4.28 30.92
C ARG A 78 -11.81 5.71 31.49
N ALA A 79 -10.64 6.34 31.51
CA ALA A 79 -10.44 7.70 32.03
C ALA A 79 -9.73 8.63 31.04
N ARG A 80 -9.58 8.21 29.78
CA ARG A 80 -8.83 8.96 28.76
C ARG A 80 -9.78 9.39 27.65
N ASP A 81 -9.67 10.64 27.23
CA ASP A 81 -10.36 11.11 26.04
C ASP A 81 -9.70 10.53 24.79
N LYS A 82 -10.48 9.87 23.93
CA LYS A 82 -9.94 9.22 22.72
C LYS A 82 -9.35 10.23 21.74
N SER A 83 -9.93 11.42 21.66
CA SER A 83 -9.53 12.47 20.74
C SER A 83 -8.17 13.02 21.17
N ASP A 84 -7.98 13.27 22.46
CA ASP A 84 -6.67 13.69 23.01
C ASP A 84 -5.59 12.65 22.73
N ILE A 85 -5.89 11.36 22.88
CA ILE A 85 -4.92 10.29 22.60
C ILE A 85 -4.58 10.20 21.13
N ALA A 86 -5.58 10.23 20.25
CA ALA A 86 -5.33 10.15 18.83
C ALA A 86 -4.60 11.38 18.29
N LEU A 87 -5.01 12.58 18.69
CA LEU A 87 -4.34 13.83 18.33
C LEU A 87 -2.92 13.85 18.89
N GLY A 88 -2.72 13.45 20.14
CA GLY A 88 -1.39 13.33 20.74
C GLY A 88 -0.48 12.37 19.96
N LYS A 89 -1.02 11.23 19.49
CA LYS A 89 -0.29 10.31 18.61
C LYS A 89 0.04 10.96 17.26
N MET A 90 -0.93 11.57 16.57
CA MET A 90 -0.70 12.23 15.27
C MET A 90 0.34 13.35 15.34
N LEU A 91 0.38 14.10 16.45
CA LEU A 91 1.30 15.22 16.64
C LEU A 91 2.70 14.77 17.12
N SER A 92 2.85 13.51 17.52
CA SER A 92 4.10 12.97 18.06
C SER A 92 5.23 12.95 17.03
N LEU A 93 6.47 13.02 17.53
CA LEU A 93 7.66 12.82 16.70
C LEU A 93 7.68 11.44 16.05
N GLU A 94 7.22 10.41 16.76
CA GLU A 94 7.15 9.05 16.23
C GLU A 94 6.22 8.96 15.02
N TYR A 95 5.02 9.53 15.09
CA TYR A 95 4.13 9.58 13.95
C TYR A 95 4.73 10.33 12.76
N ARG A 96 5.40 11.47 13.01
CA ARG A 96 6.13 12.21 11.96
C ARG A 96 7.23 11.35 11.32
N LYS A 97 8.01 10.60 12.10
CA LYS A 97 9.02 9.67 11.57
C LYS A 97 8.39 8.60 10.68
N ILE A 98 7.25 8.04 11.08
CA ILE A 98 6.53 7.07 10.25
C ILE A 98 5.98 7.73 8.98
N ALA A 99 5.45 8.96 9.05
CA ALA A 99 4.99 9.70 7.88
C ALA A 99 6.12 9.99 6.88
N PHE A 100 7.32 10.30 7.38
CA PHE A 100 8.51 10.40 6.53
C PHE A 100 8.90 9.06 5.91
N LYS A 101 8.77 7.94 6.63
CA LYS A 101 9.01 6.62 6.02
C LYS A 101 7.96 6.30 4.95
N LEU A 102 6.70 6.65 5.17
CA LEU A 102 5.63 6.49 4.20
C LEU A 102 5.97 7.17 2.87
N SER A 103 6.54 8.38 2.88
CA SER A 103 6.92 9.06 1.64
C SER A 103 8.10 8.42 0.90
N LEU A 104 8.90 7.57 1.57
CA LEU A 104 10.03 6.88 0.97
C LEU A 104 9.67 5.52 0.39
N VAL A 105 8.69 4.82 0.97
CA VAL A 105 8.37 3.42 0.58
C VAL A 105 6.95 3.22 0.06
N GLY A 106 6.06 4.18 0.30
CA GLY A 106 4.70 4.15 -0.24
C GLY A 106 4.71 4.35 -1.76
N SER A 107 3.70 3.80 -2.45
CA SER A 107 3.50 4.13 -3.86
C SER A 107 3.09 5.59 -4.02
N ASP A 108 3.40 6.18 -5.18
CA ASP A 108 3.07 7.59 -5.47
C ASP A 108 1.62 7.93 -5.17
N ALA A 109 0.68 7.06 -5.55
CA ALA A 109 -0.74 7.25 -5.30
C ALA A 109 -1.08 7.33 -3.80
N VAL A 110 -0.43 6.51 -2.97
CA VAL A 110 -0.61 6.52 -1.51
C VAL A 110 -0.06 7.81 -0.91
N VAL A 111 1.14 8.22 -1.34
CA VAL A 111 1.79 9.45 -0.87
C VAL A 111 0.95 10.67 -1.26
N LEU A 112 0.44 10.71 -2.49
CA LEU A 112 -0.46 11.77 -2.96
C LEU A 112 -1.75 11.82 -2.14
N ALA A 113 -2.41 10.68 -1.91
CA ALA A 113 -3.64 10.65 -1.12
C ALA A 113 -3.41 11.06 0.35
N TYR A 114 -2.26 10.67 0.93
CA TYR A 114 -1.86 11.11 2.26
C TYR A 114 -1.62 12.63 2.31
N ASN A 115 -0.94 13.17 1.30
CA ASN A 115 -0.68 14.60 1.19
C ASN A 115 -1.99 15.39 1.03
N ASP A 116 -2.90 14.94 0.17
CA ASP A 116 -4.22 15.57 -0.02
C ASP A 116 -4.99 15.63 1.31
N LEU A 117 -4.99 14.53 2.08
CA LEU A 117 -5.64 14.45 3.39
C LEU A 117 -5.03 15.43 4.40
N PHE A 118 -3.71 15.42 4.58
CA PHE A 118 -3.04 16.27 5.56
C PHE A 118 -2.99 17.74 5.14
N GLN A 119 -2.87 18.02 3.85
CA GLN A 119 -2.96 19.38 3.34
C GLN A 119 -4.34 19.97 3.61
N HIS A 120 -5.41 19.17 3.49
CA HIS A 120 -6.74 19.61 3.89
C HIS A 120 -6.77 19.99 5.36
N PHE A 121 -6.26 19.16 6.28
CA PHE A 121 -6.17 19.50 7.71
C PHE A 121 -5.41 20.80 7.98
N TYR A 122 -4.23 20.98 7.37
CA TYR A 122 -3.42 22.18 7.59
C TYR A 122 -4.01 23.44 6.94
N SER A 123 -4.77 23.29 5.86
CA SER A 123 -5.38 24.43 5.17
C SER A 123 -6.54 25.07 5.94
N GLN A 124 -7.09 24.39 6.96
CA GLN A 124 -8.21 24.90 7.77
C GLN A 124 -7.81 25.98 8.79
N GLY A 125 -6.50 26.19 9.03
CA GLY A 125 -6.02 27.18 10.00
C GLY A 125 -6.36 26.84 11.47
N GLU A 126 -6.28 27.85 12.35
CA GLU A 126 -6.45 27.68 13.81
C GLU A 126 -7.93 27.58 14.25
N ALA A 127 -8.88 28.03 13.43
CA ALA A 127 -10.31 28.00 13.71
C ALA A 127 -11.06 27.28 12.58
N PRO A 128 -10.95 25.94 12.49
CA PRO A 128 -11.59 25.17 11.44
C PRO A 128 -13.10 25.34 11.49
N ASN A 129 -13.70 25.66 10.33
CA ASN A 129 -15.15 25.60 10.19
C ASN A 129 -15.58 24.12 10.28
N ALA A 130 -16.15 23.74 11.42
CA ALA A 130 -16.73 22.43 11.64
C ALA A 130 -18.09 22.32 10.93
N SER A 131 -18.09 22.42 9.60
CA SER A 131 -19.27 22.22 8.76
C SER A 131 -19.40 20.76 8.34
N GLU A 132 -20.63 20.32 8.07
CA GLU A 132 -20.90 18.98 7.53
C GLU A 132 -20.17 18.76 6.19
N GLU A 133 -20.09 19.78 5.35
CA GLU A 133 -19.35 19.72 4.09
C GLU A 133 -17.86 19.47 4.32
N ASN A 134 -17.26 20.14 5.30
CA ASN A 134 -15.85 19.95 5.64
C ASN A 134 -15.59 18.53 6.16
N LEU A 135 -16.49 18.03 7.00
CA LEU A 135 -16.46 16.64 7.48
C LEU A 135 -16.59 15.64 6.32
N LYS A 136 -17.50 15.89 5.37
CA LYS A 136 -17.67 15.07 4.16
C LYS A 136 -16.39 15.05 3.33
N ILE A 137 -15.76 16.20 3.07
CA ILE A 137 -14.48 16.27 2.33
C ILE A 137 -13.39 15.48 3.04
N MET A 138 -13.21 15.69 4.35
CA MET A 138 -12.22 15.00 5.16
C MET A 138 -12.40 13.48 5.13
N MET A 139 -13.64 13.01 5.23
CA MET A 139 -13.97 11.58 5.15
C MET A 139 -13.74 11.02 3.74
N GLY A 140 -14.08 11.77 2.69
CA GLY A 140 -13.74 11.39 1.32
C GLY A 140 -12.24 11.21 1.10
N LEU A 141 -11.43 12.14 1.62
CA LEU A 141 -9.96 12.09 1.55
C LEU A 141 -9.38 10.90 2.33
N LEU A 142 -9.88 10.63 3.54
CA LEU A 142 -9.48 9.46 4.32
C LEU A 142 -9.84 8.15 3.60
N GLY A 143 -11.05 8.07 3.04
CA GLY A 143 -11.50 6.92 2.26
C GLY A 143 -10.64 6.69 1.01
N ARG A 144 -10.22 7.76 0.34
CA ARG A 144 -9.30 7.69 -0.81
C ARG A 144 -7.93 7.19 -0.37
N PHE A 145 -7.40 7.68 0.74
CA PHE A 145 -6.13 7.20 1.30
C PHE A 145 -6.16 5.70 1.61
N LEU A 146 -7.23 5.21 2.25
CA LEU A 146 -7.42 3.77 2.50
C LEU A 146 -7.52 2.95 1.21
N LEU A 147 -8.19 3.50 0.19
CA LEU A 147 -8.32 2.84 -1.11
C LEU A 147 -6.96 2.68 -1.81
N GLU A 148 -6.13 3.73 -1.79
CA GLU A 148 -4.80 3.66 -2.40
C GLU A 148 -3.87 2.71 -1.63
N ILE A 149 -3.96 2.67 -0.29
CA ILE A 149 -3.26 1.64 0.50
C ILE A 149 -3.70 0.23 0.07
N ARG A 150 -5.01 0.01 -0.10
CA ARG A 150 -5.53 -1.30 -0.53
C ARG A 150 -4.97 -1.69 -1.90
N ARG A 151 -4.89 -0.75 -2.85
CA ARG A 151 -4.31 -0.96 -4.18
C ARG A 151 -2.82 -1.29 -4.11
N SER A 152 -2.05 -0.51 -3.35
CA SER A 152 -0.59 -0.73 -3.18
C SER A 152 -0.24 -2.07 -2.52
N MET A 153 -1.21 -2.69 -1.84
CA MET A 153 -1.09 -4.01 -1.22
C MET A 153 -1.42 -5.18 -2.16
N GLY A 154 -1.69 -4.91 -3.45
CA GLY A 154 -1.93 -5.91 -4.51
C GLY A 154 -3.38 -6.01 -4.99
N ASN A 155 -4.28 -5.13 -4.54
CA ASN A 155 -5.69 -5.12 -4.96
C ASN A 155 -5.98 -4.00 -5.97
N GLU A 156 -5.18 -3.90 -7.04
CA GLU A 156 -5.27 -2.81 -8.02
C GLU A 156 -6.63 -2.77 -8.72
N ALA A 157 -7.18 -3.94 -9.08
CA ALA A 157 -8.47 -4.10 -9.76
C ALA A 157 -9.69 -3.98 -8.82
N THR A 158 -9.54 -3.37 -7.64
CA THR A 158 -10.64 -3.18 -6.70
C THR A 158 -11.77 -2.35 -7.32
N GLN A 159 -13.00 -2.81 -7.15
CA GLN A 159 -14.22 -2.10 -7.56
C GLN A 159 -14.78 -1.19 -6.45
N LEU A 160 -14.16 -1.23 -5.25
CA LEU A 160 -14.56 -0.38 -4.14
C LEU A 160 -14.20 1.08 -4.41
N ASN A 161 -15.11 1.98 -4.10
CA ASN A 161 -14.86 3.41 -4.06
C ASN A 161 -14.45 3.88 -2.65
N GLN A 162 -14.01 5.14 -2.55
CA GLN A 162 -13.55 5.76 -1.30
C GLN A 162 -14.58 5.72 -0.16
N TRP A 163 -15.88 5.84 -0.45
CA TRP A 163 -16.94 5.79 0.55
C TRP A 163 -17.18 4.38 1.05
N GLN A 164 -17.15 3.40 0.14
CA GLN A 164 -17.30 1.98 0.46
C GLN A 164 -16.16 1.47 1.36
N MET A 165 -14.97 2.07 1.29
CA MET A 165 -13.87 1.77 2.22
C MET A 165 -14.19 2.15 3.67
N LEU A 166 -15.13 3.07 3.89
CA LEU A 166 -15.50 3.60 5.21
C LEU A 166 -16.83 3.08 5.74
N GLU A 167 -17.65 2.42 4.92
CA GLU A 167 -19.02 2.01 5.28
C GLU A 167 -19.10 1.08 6.49
N TRP A 168 -18.08 0.25 6.71
CA TRP A 168 -18.05 -0.66 7.86
C TRP A 168 -17.64 0.06 9.16
N PHE A 169 -17.06 1.25 9.05
CA PHE A 169 -16.40 1.94 10.16
C PHE A 169 -17.12 3.24 10.57
N ILE A 170 -17.93 3.81 9.68
CA ILE A 170 -18.62 5.09 9.91
C ILE A 170 -20.12 4.91 9.62
N THR A 171 -20.96 5.34 10.57
CA THR A 171 -22.42 5.23 10.51
C THR A 171 -23.05 5.94 9.31
N ASP A 172 -22.51 7.11 8.94
CA ASP A 172 -23.12 8.02 7.97
C ASP A 172 -22.51 7.94 6.57
N ALA A 173 -21.52 7.07 6.34
CA ALA A 173 -20.84 6.92 5.05
C ALA A 173 -21.82 6.67 3.88
N ARG A 174 -22.87 5.86 4.12
CA ARG A 174 -23.90 5.59 3.10
C ARG A 174 -24.77 6.80 2.78
N LYS A 175 -25.00 7.70 3.74
CA LYS A 175 -25.78 8.93 3.53
C LYS A 175 -25.01 9.91 2.66
N TRP A 176 -23.73 10.12 2.98
CA TRP A 176 -22.85 11.03 2.24
C TRP A 176 -22.49 10.56 0.84
N ARG A 177 -22.48 9.25 0.60
CA ARG A 177 -22.28 8.67 -0.74
C ARG A 177 -23.42 9.03 -1.70
N ASN A 178 -24.64 9.18 -1.20
CA ASN A 178 -25.85 9.35 -2.00
C ASN A 178 -26.32 10.82 -2.09
N THR A 179 -25.62 11.75 -1.45
CA THR A 179 -25.80 13.21 -1.58
C THR A 179 -24.73 13.79 -2.48
#